data_AF-A0A1C6BSV4-F1
#
_entry.id   AF-A0A1C6BSV4-F1
#
_cell.length_a   1.000
_cell.length_b   1.000
_cell.length_c   1.000
_cell.angle_alpha   90.00
_cell.angle_beta   90.00
_cell.angle_gamma   90.00
#
_symmetry.space_group_name_H-M   'P 1'
#
loop_
_entity.id
_entity.type
_entity.pdbx_description
1 polymer ?
#
loop_
_entity_poly.entity_id
_entity_poly.type
_entity_poly.pdbx_seq_one_letter_code
_entity_poly.pdbx_strand_id
1 'polypeptide(L)'
;MESEEATPSLSQAQRMKQLSQSGRLDMDTIFAIMTEEKGNQKETLKINTSKLKKYFPKNTTPKQMEETIIKLLERELQRKRNRDSR
;
A
#
# COMPACT_ATOMS: atom_id res chain seq x y z
N MET A 1 -28.13 5.16 2.20
CA MET A 1 -27.51 4.31 3.24
C MET A 1 -26.73 3.22 2.53
N GLU A 2 -25.46 3.47 2.25
CA GLU A 2 -24.49 2.46 1.75
C GLU A 2 -23.61 1.93 2.90
N SER A 3 -24.05 2.13 4.15
CA SER A 3 -23.24 1.88 5.35
C SER A 3 -23.19 0.42 5.79
N GLU A 4 -23.78 -0.51 5.04
CA GLU A 4 -24.01 -1.90 5.48
C GLU A 4 -23.30 -3.00 4.66
N GLU A 5 -22.33 -2.67 3.81
CA GLU A 5 -21.52 -3.70 3.10
C GLU A 5 -20.00 -3.59 3.37
N ALA A 6 -19.58 -2.86 4.40
CA ALA A 6 -18.18 -2.85 4.81
C ALA A 6 -17.86 -4.09 5.65
N THR A 7 -17.69 -5.25 5.01
CA THR A 7 -17.08 -6.40 5.68
C THR A 7 -15.71 -5.96 6.23
N PRO A 8 -15.49 -6.02 7.56
CA PRO A 8 -14.21 -5.62 8.14
C PRO A 8 -13.12 -6.53 7.60
N SER A 9 -11.95 -5.96 7.29
CA SER A 9 -10.78 -6.79 6.95
C SER A 9 -10.40 -7.67 8.14
N LEU A 10 -9.69 -8.78 7.86
CA LEU A 10 -9.26 -9.73 8.89
C LEU A 10 -8.50 -9.03 10.05
N SER A 11 -7.65 -8.06 9.74
CA SER A 11 -6.89 -7.30 10.75
C SER A 11 -7.77 -6.32 11.55
N GLN A 12 -8.79 -5.73 10.94
CA GLN A 12 -9.79 -4.90 11.63
C GLN A 12 -10.61 -5.76 12.59
N ALA A 13 -11.12 -6.91 12.14
CA ALA A 13 -11.88 -7.85 12.97
C ALA A 13 -11.05 -8.39 14.16
N GLN A 14 -9.76 -8.67 13.95
CA GLN A 14 -8.85 -9.08 15.02
C GLN A 14 -8.65 -7.97 16.07
N ARG A 15 -8.47 -6.71 15.63
CA ARG A 15 -8.36 -5.56 16.56
C ARG A 15 -9.66 -5.33 17.34
N MET A 16 -10.82 -5.39 16.68
CA MET A 16 -12.12 -5.27 17.35
C MET A 16 -12.32 -6.36 18.41
N LYS A 17 -11.92 -7.61 18.11
CA LYS A 17 -11.98 -8.72 19.06
C LYS A 17 -11.11 -8.48 20.31
N GLN A 18 -9.88 -7.99 20.14
CA GLN A 18 -8.99 -7.68 21.27
C GLN A 18 -9.52 -6.54 22.14
N LEU A 19 -10.07 -5.50 21.52
CA LEU A 19 -10.68 -4.37 22.22
C LEU A 19 -11.96 -4.78 22.96
N SER A 20 -12.75 -5.69 22.37
CA SER A 20 -13.93 -6.27 23.03
C SER A 20 -13.53 -7.06 24.27
N GLN A 21 -12.48 -7.89 24.18
CA GLN A 21 -11.98 -8.68 25.31
C GLN A 21 -11.40 -7.83 26.44
N SER A 22 -10.88 -6.64 26.13
CA SER A 22 -10.36 -5.70 27.13
C SER A 22 -11.41 -4.72 27.67
N GLY A 23 -12.68 -4.83 27.22
CA GLY A 23 -13.77 -3.94 27.63
C GLY A 23 -13.63 -2.50 27.12
N ARG A 24 -12.76 -2.28 26.12
CA ARG A 24 -12.44 -0.97 25.54
C ARG A 24 -12.99 -0.78 24.13
N LEU A 25 -13.92 -1.64 23.72
CA LEU A 25 -14.58 -1.51 22.42
C LEU A 25 -15.83 -0.65 22.59
N ASP A 26 -15.76 0.60 22.15
CA ASP A 26 -16.91 1.49 22.01
C ASP A 26 -17.24 1.75 20.53
N MET A 27 -18.39 2.39 20.29
CA MET A 27 -18.87 2.68 18.93
C MET A 27 -17.92 3.60 18.14
N ASP A 28 -17.28 4.56 18.83
CA ASP A 28 -16.32 5.48 18.21
C ASP A 28 -15.07 4.73 17.73
N THR A 29 -14.61 3.75 18.51
CA THR A 29 -13.47 2.89 18.18
C THR A 29 -13.82 1.94 17.04
N ILE A 30 -15.04 1.39 17.01
CA ILE A 30 -15.52 0.59 15.88
C ILE A 30 -15.51 1.42 14.59
N PHE A 31 -16.05 2.64 14.64
CA PHE A 31 -16.09 3.54 13.50
C PHE A 31 -14.68 3.93 13.03
N ALA A 32 -13.78 4.26 13.96
CA ALA A 32 -12.37 4.54 13.65
C ALA A 32 -11.67 3.35 12.98
N ILE A 33 -11.90 2.13 13.46
CA ILE A 33 -11.32 0.91 12.86
C ILE A 33 -11.89 0.66 11.45
N MET A 34 -13.20 0.87 11.25
CA MET A 34 -13.86 0.62 9.97
C MET A 34 -13.55 1.67 8.90
N THR A 35 -13.29 2.91 9.32
CA THR A 35 -12.89 4.03 8.45
C THR A 35 -11.39 4.09 8.19
N GLU A 36 -10.57 3.34 8.94
CA GLU A 36 -9.14 3.21 8.73
C GLU A 36 -8.87 2.69 7.30
N GLU A 37 -8.06 3.43 6.54
CA GLU A 37 -7.64 3.06 5.20
C GLU A 37 -6.97 1.68 5.27
N LYS A 38 -7.62 0.67 4.67
CA LYS A 38 -7.19 -0.72 4.79
C LYS A 38 -5.76 -0.79 4.24
N GLY A 39 -4.75 -1.04 5.07
CA GLY A 39 -3.35 -1.09 4.63
C GLY A 39 -3.08 -2.09 3.49
N ASN A 40 -3.99 -3.04 3.28
CA ASN A 40 -4.00 -3.99 2.18
C ASN A 40 -4.57 -3.44 0.84
N GLN A 41 -5.04 -2.19 0.80
CA GLN A 41 -5.52 -1.49 -0.40
C GLN A 41 -4.43 -0.63 -1.06
N LYS A 42 -3.18 -0.67 -0.58
CA LYS A 42 -2.07 -0.16 -1.40
C LYS A 42 -1.94 -1.08 -2.61
N GLU A 43 -2.22 -0.57 -3.80
CA GLU A 43 -2.06 -1.33 -5.04
C GLU A 43 -0.62 -1.88 -5.11
N THR A 44 -0.48 -3.19 -4.98
CA THR A 44 0.82 -3.85 -5.07
C THR A 44 1.04 -4.32 -6.50
N LEU A 45 1.93 -3.64 -7.21
CA LEU A 45 2.33 -4.04 -8.55
C LEU A 45 3.32 -5.23 -8.47
N LYS A 46 2.85 -6.44 -8.77
CA LYS A 46 3.71 -7.64 -8.83
C LYS A 46 4.40 -7.76 -10.18
N ILE A 47 5.69 -7.42 -10.24
CA ILE A 47 6.51 -7.59 -11.44
C ILE A 47 7.35 -8.87 -11.31
N ASN A 48 7.32 -9.71 -12.35
CA ASN A 48 8.15 -10.91 -12.37
C ASN A 48 9.64 -10.52 -12.43
N THR A 49 10.42 -10.98 -11.46
CA THR A 49 11.85 -10.66 -11.34
C THR A 49 12.68 -11.13 -12.54
N SER A 50 12.28 -12.19 -13.25
CA SER A 50 12.98 -12.63 -14.47
C SER A 50 12.93 -11.57 -15.59
N LYS A 51 11.80 -10.84 -15.70
CA LYS A 51 11.66 -9.74 -16.67
C LYS A 51 12.53 -8.54 -16.30
N LEU A 52 12.77 -8.31 -15.01
CA LEU A 52 13.61 -7.23 -14.54
C LEU A 52 15.09 -7.59 -14.60
N LYS A 53 15.48 -8.83 -14.26
CA LYS A 53 16.88 -9.29 -14.19
C LYS A 53 17.70 -9.02 -15.46
N LYS A 54 17.09 -8.96 -16.65
CA LYS A 54 17.79 -8.60 -17.89
C LYS A 54 18.25 -7.13 -17.98
N TYR A 55 17.68 -6.25 -17.17
CA TYR A 55 18.02 -4.82 -17.10
C TYR A 55 18.94 -4.47 -15.93
N PHE A 56 19.22 -5.43 -15.04
CA PHE A 56 20.03 -5.23 -13.84
C PHE A 56 21.27 -6.13 -13.85
N PRO A 57 22.38 -5.71 -13.21
CA PRO A 57 23.52 -6.57 -12.95
C PRO A 57 23.12 -7.87 -12.22
N LYS A 58 23.86 -8.96 -12.47
CA LYS A 58 23.56 -10.30 -11.91
C LYS A 58 23.50 -10.35 -10.37
N ASN A 59 24.11 -9.38 -9.69
CA ASN A 59 24.23 -9.34 -8.23
C ASN A 59 23.29 -8.31 -7.57
N THR A 60 22.33 -7.76 -8.31
CA THR A 60 21.41 -6.76 -7.76
C THR A 60 20.31 -7.43 -6.93
N THR A 61 20.12 -6.94 -5.70
CA THR A 61 19.05 -7.44 -4.82
C THR A 61 17.69 -6.87 -5.22
N PRO A 62 16.56 -7.54 -4.89
CA PRO A 62 15.23 -7.00 -5.19
C PRO A 62 15.02 -5.57 -4.67
N LYS A 63 15.54 -5.26 -3.48
CA LYS A 63 15.47 -3.91 -2.89
C LYS A 63 16.23 -2.86 -3.74
N GLN A 64 17.43 -3.20 -4.21
CA GLN A 64 18.18 -2.30 -5.09
C GLN A 64 17.49 -2.11 -6.45
N MET A 65 16.82 -3.15 -6.96
CA MET A 65 16.02 -3.05 -8.18
C MET A 65 14.85 -2.08 -7.97
N GLU A 66 14.14 -2.20 -6.86
CA GLU A 66 13.05 -1.31 -6.47
C GLU A 66 13.51 0.15 -6.37
N GLU A 67 14.57 0.42 -5.60
CA GLU A 67 15.14 1.77 -5.45
C GLU A 67 15.56 2.38 -6.80
N THR A 68 16.13 1.57 -7.69
CA THR A 68 16.53 2.03 -9.02
C THR A 68 15.33 2.35 -9.90
N ILE A 69 14.28 1.51 -9.87
CA ILE A 69 13.04 1.75 -10.61
C ILE A 69 12.39 3.05 -10.14
N ILE A 70 12.29 3.26 -8.82
CA ILE A 70 11.72 4.50 -8.25
C ILE A 70 12.50 5.72 -8.73
N LYS A 71 13.84 5.72 -8.63
CA LYS A 71 14.69 6.82 -9.11
C LYS A 71 14.50 7.12 -10.60
N LEU A 72 14.34 6.09 -11.43
CA LEU A 72 14.08 6.28 -12.87
C LEU A 72 12.72 6.94 -13.12
N LEU A 73 11.69 6.52 -12.39
CA LEU A 73 10.35 7.09 -12.49
C LEU A 73 10.30 8.54 -12.00
N GLU A 74 10.97 8.87 -10.90
CA GLU A 74 11.09 10.24 -10.40
C GLU A 74 11.74 11.16 -11.43
N ARG A 75 12.84 10.70 -12.05
CA ARG A 75 13.53 11.47 -13.10
C ARG A 75 12.64 11.71 -14.31
N GLU A 76 11.90 10.70 -14.76
CA GLU A 76 10.96 10.85 -15.87
C GLU A 76 9.79 11.77 -15.53
N LEU A 77 9.27 11.72 -14.31
CA LEU A 77 8.23 12.63 -13.83
C LEU A 77 8.73 14.09 -13.83
N GLN A 78 9.94 14.33 -13.31
CA GLN A 78 10.55 15.65 -13.31
C GLN A 78 10.76 16.19 -14.74
N ARG A 79 11.18 15.32 -15.67
CA ARG A 79 11.33 15.67 -17.09
C ARG A 79 10.01 16.00 -17.78
N LYS A 80 8.91 15.34 -17.42
CA LYS A 80 7.56 15.66 -17.95
C LYS A 80 7.09 17.01 -17.45
N ARG A 81 7.18 17.26 -16.14
CA ARG A 81 6.79 18.56 -15.55
C ARG A 81 7.54 19.73 -16.17
N ASN A 82 8.84 19.58 -16.40
CA ASN A 82 9.65 20.62 -17.06
C ASN A 82 9.30 20.84 -18.55
N ARG A 83 8.70 19.85 -19.22
CA ARG A 83 8.22 19.97 -20.61
C ARG A 83 6.84 20.63 -20.67
N ASP A 84 5.95 20.30 -19.74
CA ASP A 84 4.61 20.90 -19.66
C ASP A 84 4.64 22.36 -19.15
N SER A 85 5.77 22.79 -18.57
CA SER A 85 5.97 24.17 -18.09
C SER A 85 6.62 25.10 -19.13
N ARG A 86 6.81 24.63 -20.37
CA ARG A 86 7.36 25.38 -21.50
C ARG A 86 6.29 25.59 -22.57
#